data_AF-A0A231RIJ1-F1
#
_entry.id   AF-A0A231RIJ1-F1
#
_cell.length_a   1.000
_cell.length_b   1.000
_cell.length_c   1.000
_cell.angle_alpha   90.00
_cell.angle_beta   90.00
_cell.angle_gamma   90.00
#
_symmetry.space_group_name_H-M   'P 1'
#
loop_
_entity.id
_entity.type
_entity.pdbx_description
1 polymer ?
#
loop_
_entity_poly.entity_id
_entity_poly.type
_entity_poly.pdbx_seq_one_letter_code
_entity_poly.pdbx_strand_id
1 'polypeptide(L)' 'MNINIEYRNKKRVLLVKRYTHEKKLRALLNTKASLAIEGLHLTAPEEQLVTKRANGKMKNGDFLARAMEIAKNV' A
#
# COMPACT_ATOMS: atom_id res chain seq x y z
N MET A 1 25.81 13.01 -30.88
CA MET A 1 24.68 13.61 -30.13
C MET A 1 24.25 12.63 -29.03
N ASN A 2 24.95 12.63 -27.88
CA ASN A 2 24.78 11.65 -26.78
C ASN A 2 23.82 12.14 -25.67
N ILE A 3 22.90 13.02 -26.00
CA ILE A 3 21.98 13.57 -25.02
C ILE A 3 20.91 12.50 -24.72
N ASN A 4 20.77 12.16 -23.44
CA ASN A 4 19.50 11.75 -22.82
C ASN A 4 19.08 10.27 -22.76
N ILE A 5 19.93 9.25 -22.94
CA ILE A 5 19.48 7.87 -22.62
C ILE A 5 19.29 7.69 -21.10
N GLU A 6 20.28 8.07 -20.29
CA GLU A 6 20.16 8.00 -18.82
C GLU A 6 19.05 8.91 -18.28
N TYR A 7 18.94 10.13 -18.80
CA TYR A 7 17.94 11.10 -18.32
C TYR A 7 16.51 10.66 -18.67
N ARG A 8 16.30 10.07 -19.87
CA ARG A 8 15.01 9.44 -20.23
C ARG A 8 14.69 8.25 -19.34
N ASN A 9 15.68 7.40 -19.02
CA ASN A 9 15.48 6.25 -18.14
C ASN A 9 15.13 6.67 -16.71
N LYS A 10 15.83 7.66 -16.13
CA LYS A 10 15.51 8.22 -14.80
C LYS A 10 14.09 8.78 -14.75
N LYS A 11 13.66 9.55 -15.76
CA LYS A 11 12.27 10.06 -15.85
C LYS A 11 11.25 8.93 -15.96
N ARG A 12 11.49 7.91 -16.78
CA ARG A 12 10.60 6.74 -16.90
C ARG A 12 10.45 5.99 -15.58
N VAL A 13 11.55 5.72 -14.87
CA VAL A 13 11.52 5.04 -13.56
C VAL A 13 10.71 5.85 -12.54
N LEU A 14 10.89 7.17 -12.49
CA LEU A 14 10.12 8.07 -11.62
C LEU A 14 8.61 8.03 -11.93
N LEU A 15 8.26 8.03 -13.21
CA LEU A 15 6.86 8.01 -13.66
C LEU A 15 6.18 6.67 -13.31
N VAL A 16 6.90 5.55 -13.49
CA VAL A 16 6.43 4.21 -13.07
C VAL A 16 6.27 4.13 -11.56
N LYS A 17 7.23 4.64 -10.77
CA LYS A 17 7.11 4.72 -9.30
C LYS A 17 5.89 5.52 -8.87
N ARG A 18 5.63 6.67 -9.49
CA ARG A 18 4.45 7.49 -9.17
C ARG A 18 3.15 6.77 -9.53
N TYR A 19 3.06 6.19 -10.71
CA TYR A 19 1.89 5.44 -11.15
C TYR A 19 1.58 4.24 -10.25
N THR A 20 2.60 3.48 -9.88
CA THR A 20 2.45 2.34 -8.96
C THR A 20 2.04 2.79 -7.56
N HIS A 21 2.53 3.93 -7.08
CA HIS A 21 2.09 4.53 -5.81
C HIS A 21 0.61 4.96 -5.87
N GLU A 22 0.20 5.67 -6.92
CA GLU A 22 -1.19 6.09 -7.10
C GLU A 22 -2.16 4.91 -7.19
N LYS A 23 -1.76 3.82 -7.86
CA LYS A 23 -2.56 2.59 -7.92
C LYS A 23 -2.73 1.95 -6.54
N LYS A 24 -1.67 1.88 -5.74
CA LYS A 24 -1.73 1.35 -4.37
C LYS A 24 -2.62 2.19 -3.48
N LEU A 25 -2.51 3.52 -3.57
CA LEU A 25 -3.34 4.43 -2.79
C LEU A 25 -4.83 4.27 -3.16
N ARG A 26 -5.15 4.21 -4.45
CA ARG A 26 -6.53 3.97 -4.91
C ARG A 26 -7.07 2.63 -4.41
N ALA A 27 -6.28 1.56 -4.47
CA ALA A 27 -6.69 0.27 -3.95
C ALA A 27 -7.02 0.34 -2.45
N LEU A 28 -6.15 0.98 -1.65
CA LEU A 28 -6.40 1.19 -0.22
C LEU A 28 -7.67 2.00 0.05
N LEU A 29 -7.87 3.11 -0.66
CA LEU A 29 -9.05 3.96 -0.49
C LEU A 29 -10.33 3.21 -0.86
N ASN A 30 -10.33 2.46 -1.97
CA ASN A 30 -11.47 1.67 -2.39
C ASN A 30 -11.80 0.58 -1.36
N THR A 31 -10.80 -0.15 -0.86
CA THR A 31 -11.02 -1.16 0.18
C THR A 31 -11.61 -0.55 1.45
N LYS A 32 -11.10 0.61 1.91
CA LYS A 32 -11.67 1.30 3.07
C LYS A 32 -13.10 1.75 2.84
N ALA A 33 -13.39 2.28 1.65
CA ALA A 33 -14.75 2.69 1.30
C ALA A 33 -15.69 1.47 1.30
N SER A 34 -15.28 0.34 0.71
CA SER A 34 -16.05 -0.91 0.74
C SER A 34 -16.32 -1.39 2.17
N LEU A 35 -15.31 -1.38 3.04
CA LEU A 35 -15.49 -1.74 4.45
C LEU A 35 -16.47 -0.78 5.16
N ALA A 36 -16.31 0.53 4.95
CA ALA A 36 -17.18 1.53 5.57
C ALA A 36 -18.63 1.43 5.10
N ILE A 37 -18.87 1.07 3.83
CA ILE A 37 -20.22 0.78 3.31
C ILE A 37 -20.86 -0.39 4.06
N GLU A 38 -20.07 -1.39 4.45
CA GLU A 38 -20.51 -2.54 5.26
C GLU A 38 -20.56 -2.24 6.77
N GLY A 39 -20.28 -1.00 7.18
CA GLY A 39 -20.23 -0.61 8.60
C GLY A 39 -18.99 -1.11 9.35
N LEU A 40 -17.96 -1.58 8.63
CA LEU A 40 -16.69 -2.02 9.18
C LEU A 40 -15.67 -0.89 9.14
N HIS A 41 -15.02 -0.62 10.27
CA HIS A 41 -13.99 0.40 10.39
C HIS A 41 -12.71 -0.21 10.94
N LEU A 42 -11.58 0.10 10.28
CA LEU A 42 -10.28 -0.32 10.78
C LEU A 42 -9.93 0.48 12.05
N THR A 43 -9.46 -0.23 13.07
CA THR A 43 -8.86 0.40 14.24
C THR A 43 -7.51 1.04 13.88
N ALA A 44 -7.02 1.97 14.71
CA ALA A 44 -5.71 2.59 14.46
C ALA A 44 -4.55 1.57 14.33
N PRO A 45 -4.47 0.49 15.14
CA PRO A 45 -3.49 -0.58 14.94
C PRO A 45 -3.62 -1.31 13.60
N GLU A 46 -4.85 -1.63 13.17
CA GLU A 46 -5.11 -2.32 11.89
C GLU A 46 -4.73 -1.44 10.70
N GLU A 47 -5.08 -0.17 10.76
CA GLU A 47 -4.75 0.83 9.75
C GLU A 47 -3.23 0.98 9.58
N GLN A 48 -2.49 1.01 10.70
CA GLN A 48 -1.03 1.02 10.67
C GLN A 48 -0.45 -0.27 10.06
N LEU A 49 -1.04 -1.42 10.38
CA LEU A 49 -0.60 -2.72 9.85
C LEU A 49 -0.76 -2.77 8.32
N VAL A 50 -1.94 -2.40 7.82
CA VAL A 50 -2.25 -2.34 6.37
C VAL A 50 -1.33 -1.34 5.67
N THR A 51 -1.10 -0.16 6.27
CA THR A 51 -0.21 0.87 5.71
C THR A 51 1.25 0.41 5.62
N LYS A 52 1.76 -0.31 6.63
CA LYS A 52 3.13 -0.88 6.59
C LYS A 52 3.28 -1.89 5.45
N ARG A 53 2.29 -2.77 5.27
CA ARG A 53 2.26 -3.77 4.18
C ARG A 53 2.18 -3.12 2.79
N ALA A 54 1.34 -2.09 2.62
CA ALA A 54 1.18 -1.39 1.34
C ALA A 54 2.46 -0.65 0.90
N ASN A 55 3.15 -0.06 1.88
CA ASN A 55 4.44 0.62 1.67
C ASN A 55 5.63 -0.35 1.47
N GLY A 56 5.40 -1.66 1.55
CA GLY A 56 6.47 -2.66 1.41
C GLY A 56 7.42 -2.73 2.61
N LYS A 57 7.03 -2.16 3.77
CA LYS A 57 7.81 -2.21 5.02
C LYS A 57 7.60 -3.52 5.80
N MET A 58 6.78 -4.43 5.28
CA MET A 58 6.40 -5.69 5.93
C MET A 58 6.15 -6.77 4.88
N LYS A 59 6.62 -8.00 5.14
CA LYS A 59 6.37 -9.17 4.28
C LYS A 59 4.93 -9.65 4.45
N ASN A 60 4.47 -10.43 3.47
CA ASN A 60 3.09 -10.94 3.50
C ASN A 60 2.83 -11.91 4.66
N GLY A 61 3.77 -12.80 4.98
CA GLY A 61 3.65 -13.72 6.11
C GLY A 61 3.50 -12.99 7.44
N ASP A 62 4.38 -12.03 7.70
CA ASP A 62 4.34 -11.21 8.92
C ASP A 62 3.04 -10.41 9.03
N PHE A 63 2.56 -9.87 7.91
CA PHE A 63 1.29 -9.16 7.85
C PHE A 63 0.12 -10.06 8.26
N LEU A 64 0.03 -11.27 7.70
CA LEU A 64 -1.05 -12.21 8.02
C LEU A 64 -0.98 -12.69 9.47
N ALA A 65 0.23 -12.98 9.97
CA ALA A 65 0.41 -13.36 11.38
C ALA A 65 -0.07 -12.25 12.32
N ARG A 66 0.33 -11.00 12.08
CA ARG A 66 -0.09 -9.85 12.91
C ARG A 66 -1.58 -9.54 12.78
N ALA A 67 -2.16 -9.70 11.59
CA ALA A 67 -3.60 -9.54 11.41
C ALA A 67 -4.39 -10.57 12.24
N MET A 68 -3.93 -11.83 12.26
CA MET A 68 -4.54 -12.88 13.07
C MET A 68 -4.36 -12.65 14.57
N GLU A 69 -3.21 -12.11 15.01
CA GLU A 69 -3.00 -11.72 16.40
C GLU A 69 -3.97 -10.63 16.84
N ILE A 70 -4.17 -9.59 16.01
CA ILE A 70 -5.12 -8.51 16.30
C ILE A 70 -6.53 -9.07 16.36
N ALA A 71 -6.96 -9.88 15.38
CA ALA A 71 -8.30 -10.44 15.31
C ALA A 71 -8.67 -11.32 16.52
N LYS A 72 -7.69 -11.91 17.22
CA LYS A 72 -7.92 -12.68 18.46
C LYS A 72 -8.11 -11.81 19.70
N ASN A 73 -7.68 -10.55 19.64
CA ASN A 73 -7.68 -9.61 20.76
C ASN A 73 -8.76 -8.52 20.60
N VAL A 74 -9.66 -8.66 19.62
CA VAL A 74 -10.81 -7.78 19.35
C VAL A 74 -12.05 -8.31 20.06
#